data_AF-A0AA38GGC7-F1
#
_entry.id   AF-A0AA38GGC7-F1
#
_cell.length_a   1.000
_cell.length_b   1.000
_cell.length_c   1.000
_cell.angle_alpha   90.00
_cell.angle_beta   90.00
_cell.angle_gamma   90.00
#
_symmetry.space_group_name_H-M   'P 1'
#
loop_
_entity.id
_entity.type
_entity.pdbx_description
1 polymer ?
#
loop_
_entity_poly.entity_id
_entity_poly.type
_entity_poly.pdbx_seq_one_letter_code
_entity_poly.pdbx_strand_id
1 'polypeptide(L)'
;DGQYLRASDPAYEQVLDSLAMVARHTPVHLLEALRKWRESESPKGANDASTFQRKLAVECIFCSACIRFVECCPQEGLTEKLWIGLEDFVFDWLINKDRVVSQTEYPSLVDLRGLLLDLVAQLLGALSRIRFSSVTERFFMELNARRIDTSVARSETLSIINGMRYLKLGVTTIGALNASTSFVAKANPLNRIPPKRKTELHHALCNMLSSILAPLADGGKSHWPPLGVEPALTLWYVAVTRIGGQLMHWMEKQSKHITVGCPLVTLLLCLGDPHDFNSNFGPHMEHLYKLLREKNYRSMALDCLHRVVRFYLNVYADHQPKNRVWDYLHSVTSQLLAFLKKGSLTQDLQHDKLVEFCVTIAESNLDFAMNHMILELLRIDSLSEAKVIGLRALLAVVISPSGRRVSSDMFHGDDVHFSATSSLRGSIASLWSSSVSASPRNSYSMQSASPVSSDAGITGHDISQYIPKVKHAIGFNFEGMPQHLLECTG
;
A
#
# COMPACT_ATOMS: atom_id res chain seq x y z
N ASP A 1 -23.59 9.27 -9.54
CA ASP A 1 -22.86 9.86 -8.39
C ASP A 1 -21.56 9.15 -7.98
N GLY A 2 -21.01 8.23 -8.79
CA GLY A 2 -19.70 7.61 -8.50
C GLY A 2 -19.65 6.67 -7.29
N GLN A 3 -20.67 6.66 -6.43
CA GLN A 3 -20.75 5.78 -5.25
C GLN A 3 -20.74 4.28 -5.61
N TYR A 4 -21.26 3.91 -6.78
CA TYR A 4 -21.28 2.53 -7.29
C TYR A 4 -19.99 2.10 -8.02
N LEU A 5 -19.00 2.99 -8.19
CA LEU A 5 -17.71 2.66 -8.83
C LEU A 5 -16.63 2.27 -7.82
N ARG A 6 -16.99 2.09 -6.54
CA ARG A 6 -16.09 1.50 -5.55
C ARG A 6 -16.14 -0.03 -5.67
N ALA A 7 -14.99 -0.66 -5.45
CA ALA A 7 -14.76 -2.12 -5.37
C ALA A 7 -15.51 -2.80 -4.20
N SER A 8 -16.72 -2.34 -3.88
CA SER A 8 -17.56 -2.76 -2.76
C SER A 8 -18.88 -3.35 -3.21
N ASP A 9 -19.25 -3.22 -4.49
CA ASP A 9 -20.38 -3.94 -5.08
C ASP A 9 -19.91 -5.32 -5.59
N PRO A 10 -20.32 -6.43 -4.96
CA PRO A 10 -19.92 -7.77 -5.37
C PRO A 10 -20.32 -8.10 -6.80
N ALA A 11 -21.43 -7.54 -7.31
CA ALA A 11 -21.89 -7.79 -8.67
C ALA A 11 -20.95 -7.14 -9.70
N TYR A 12 -20.45 -5.93 -9.40
CA TYR A 12 -19.49 -5.24 -10.25
C TYR A 12 -18.15 -6.01 -10.32
N GLU A 13 -17.63 -6.47 -9.19
CA GLU A 13 -16.41 -7.30 -9.16
C GLU A 13 -16.61 -8.63 -9.91
N GLN A 14 -17.77 -9.27 -9.77
CA GLN A 14 -18.08 -10.49 -10.52
C GLN A 14 -18.06 -10.27 -12.04
N VAL A 15 -18.55 -9.11 -12.51
CA VAL A 15 -18.46 -8.75 -13.93
C VAL A 15 -17.00 -8.57 -14.35
N LEU A 16 -16.20 -7.86 -13.55
CA LEU A 16 -14.77 -7.67 -13.81
C LEU A 16 -14.00 -9.00 -13.86
N ASP A 17 -14.30 -9.93 -12.96
CA ASP A 17 -13.72 -11.28 -12.96
C ASP A 17 -14.17 -12.09 -14.20
N SER A 18 -15.42 -11.91 -14.64
CA SER A 18 -15.91 -12.52 -15.88
C SER A 18 -15.16 -12.00 -17.11
N LEU A 19 -14.87 -10.69 -17.17
CA LEU A 19 -14.04 -10.11 -18.23
C LEU A 19 -12.61 -10.65 -18.19
N ALA A 20 -12.06 -10.87 -17.00
CA ALA A 20 -10.74 -11.47 -16.83
C ALA A 20 -10.66 -12.89 -17.42
N MET A 21 -11.71 -13.70 -17.25
CA MET A 21 -11.79 -15.02 -17.88
C MET A 21 -11.85 -14.91 -19.41
N VAL A 22 -12.66 -13.99 -19.95
CA VAL A 22 -12.75 -13.77 -21.41
C VAL A 22 -11.43 -13.27 -21.99
N ALA A 23 -10.71 -12.42 -21.27
CA ALA A 23 -9.41 -11.89 -21.68
C ALA A 23 -8.38 -12.99 -21.94
N ARG A 24 -8.46 -14.13 -21.23
CA ARG A 24 -7.54 -15.26 -21.42
C ARG A 24 -7.71 -15.96 -22.76
N HIS A 25 -8.94 -16.02 -23.27
CA HIS A 25 -9.28 -16.82 -24.44
C HIS A 25 -9.45 -15.98 -25.70
N THR A 26 -9.99 -14.76 -25.59
CA THR A 26 -10.30 -13.90 -26.74
C THR A 26 -9.90 -12.44 -26.49
N PRO A 27 -8.62 -12.14 -26.25
CA PRO A 27 -8.20 -10.83 -25.80
C PRO A 27 -8.44 -9.70 -26.81
N VAL A 28 -8.15 -9.94 -28.09
CA VAL A 28 -8.34 -8.93 -29.16
C VAL A 28 -9.82 -8.50 -29.25
N HIS A 29 -10.72 -9.47 -29.36
CA HIS A 29 -12.15 -9.21 -29.48
C HIS A 29 -12.72 -8.51 -28.24
N LEU A 30 -12.26 -8.90 -27.04
CA LEU A 30 -12.69 -8.25 -25.81
C LEU A 30 -12.25 -6.79 -25.77
N LEU A 31 -10.98 -6.49 -26.09
CA LEU A 31 -10.49 -5.12 -26.06
C LEU A 31 -11.20 -4.25 -27.12
N GLU A 32 -11.46 -4.80 -28.31
CA GLU A 32 -12.27 -4.12 -29.33
C GLU A 32 -13.70 -3.85 -28.86
N ALA A 33 -14.34 -4.82 -28.21
CA ALA A 33 -15.67 -4.67 -27.65
C ALA A 33 -15.71 -3.59 -26.55
N LEU A 34 -14.72 -3.58 -25.64
CA LEU A 34 -14.58 -2.56 -24.61
C LEU A 34 -14.38 -1.16 -25.20
N ARG A 35 -13.59 -1.04 -26.28
CA ARG A 35 -13.40 0.24 -26.98
C ARG A 35 -14.68 0.72 -27.65
N LYS A 36 -15.40 -0.18 -28.35
CA LYS A 36 -16.70 0.13 -28.97
C LYS A 36 -17.74 0.55 -27.91
N TRP A 37 -17.78 -0.14 -26.78
CA TRP A 37 -18.64 0.20 -25.65
C TRP A 37 -18.30 1.58 -25.07
N ARG A 38 -17.00 1.86 -24.86
CA ARG A 38 -16.53 3.18 -24.40
C ARG A 38 -16.98 4.28 -25.36
N GLU A 39 -16.87 4.05 -26.67
CA GLU A 39 -17.28 5.02 -27.70
C GLU A 39 -18.80 5.20 -27.77
N SER A 40 -19.59 4.15 -27.56
CA SER A 40 -21.06 4.24 -27.56
C SER A 40 -21.60 4.95 -26.33
N GLU A 41 -20.99 4.72 -25.16
CA GLU A 41 -21.43 5.31 -23.89
C GLU A 41 -20.85 6.69 -23.60
N SER A 42 -19.79 7.07 -24.31
CA SER A 42 -19.22 8.41 -24.23
C SER A 42 -20.28 9.45 -24.65
N PRO A 43 -20.65 10.38 -23.76
CA PRO A 43 -21.76 11.28 -24.03
C PRO A 43 -21.43 12.22 -25.20
N LYS A 44 -22.40 12.37 -26.10
CA LYS A 44 -22.36 13.30 -27.24
C LYS A 44 -23.37 14.40 -26.92
N GLY A 45 -22.92 15.58 -26.50
CA GLY A 45 -23.83 16.60 -25.98
C GLY A 45 -23.13 17.89 -25.55
N ALA A 46 -23.88 18.77 -24.88
CA ALA A 46 -23.40 20.03 -24.36
C ALA A 46 -22.33 19.82 -23.27
N ASN A 47 -21.40 20.77 -23.14
CA ASN A 47 -20.36 20.75 -22.10
C ASN A 47 -20.94 21.21 -20.76
N ASP A 48 -21.80 20.39 -20.15
CA ASP A 48 -22.35 20.64 -18.81
C ASP A 48 -21.81 19.62 -17.79
N ALA A 49 -22.04 19.89 -16.50
CA ALA A 49 -21.53 19.07 -15.42
C ALA A 49 -22.01 17.61 -15.50
N SER A 50 -23.25 17.38 -15.93
CA SER A 50 -23.83 16.04 -16.04
C SER A 50 -23.15 15.22 -17.15
N THR A 51 -22.85 15.85 -18.29
CA THR A 51 -22.09 15.25 -19.39
C THR A 51 -20.68 14.88 -18.96
N PHE A 52 -19.97 15.76 -18.25
CA PHE A 52 -18.63 15.45 -17.74
C PHE A 52 -18.65 14.35 -16.67
N GLN A 53 -19.66 14.33 -15.80
CA GLN A 53 -19.84 13.25 -14.83
C GLN A 53 -20.01 11.89 -15.52
N ARG A 54 -20.88 11.81 -16.54
CA ARG A 54 -21.07 10.58 -17.33
C ARG A 54 -19.79 10.18 -18.05
N LYS A 55 -19.08 11.13 -18.67
CA LYS A 55 -17.80 10.87 -19.34
C LYS A 55 -16.78 10.26 -18.38
N LEU A 56 -16.56 10.87 -17.21
CA LEU A 56 -15.61 10.34 -16.22
C LEU A 56 -16.02 8.95 -15.72
N ALA A 57 -17.31 8.71 -15.51
CA ALA A 57 -17.80 7.39 -15.08
C ALA A 57 -17.54 6.29 -16.11
N VAL A 58 -17.79 6.55 -17.40
CA VAL A 58 -17.49 5.62 -18.50
C VAL A 58 -16.00 5.28 -18.53
N GLU A 59 -15.15 6.28 -18.33
CA GLU A 59 -13.70 6.12 -18.34
C GLU A 59 -13.20 5.33 -17.12
N CYS A 60 -13.81 5.50 -15.95
CA CYS A 60 -13.52 4.69 -14.77
C CYS A 60 -13.83 3.21 -15.00
N ILE A 61 -15.00 2.90 -15.57
CA ILE A 61 -15.41 1.52 -15.88
C ILE A 61 -14.45 0.93 -16.93
N PHE A 62 -14.16 1.68 -17.99
CA PHE A 62 -13.20 1.26 -19.01
C PHE A 62 -11.82 0.97 -18.41
N CYS A 63 -11.28 1.87 -17.56
CA CYS A 63 -9.99 1.64 -16.90
C CYS A 63 -10.02 0.39 -16.02
N SER A 64 -11.09 0.19 -15.25
CA SER A 64 -11.25 -1.00 -14.38
C SER A 64 -11.24 -2.29 -15.19
N ALA A 65 -11.98 -2.33 -16.30
CA ALA A 65 -11.99 -3.46 -17.23
C ALA A 65 -10.63 -3.66 -17.89
N CYS A 66 -9.96 -2.59 -18.31
CA CYS A 66 -8.62 -2.65 -18.90
C CYS A 66 -7.57 -3.15 -17.91
N ILE A 67 -7.65 -2.81 -16.62
CA ILE A 67 -6.74 -3.35 -15.60
C ILE A 67 -6.88 -4.87 -15.57
N ARG A 68 -8.10 -5.40 -15.41
CA ARG A 68 -8.35 -6.85 -15.39
C ARG A 68 -7.91 -7.53 -16.69
N PHE A 69 -8.17 -6.89 -17.82
CA PHE A 69 -7.71 -7.33 -19.13
C PHE A 69 -6.18 -7.47 -19.16
N VAL A 70 -5.43 -6.43 -18.82
CA VAL A 70 -3.96 -6.44 -18.86
C VAL A 70 -3.39 -7.46 -17.89
N GLU A 71 -4.01 -7.65 -16.73
CA GLU A 71 -3.53 -8.60 -15.71
C GLU A 71 -3.76 -10.07 -16.07
N CYS A 72 -4.75 -10.38 -16.90
CA CYS A 72 -5.13 -11.76 -17.22
C CYS A 72 -4.91 -12.15 -18.68
N CYS A 73 -4.55 -11.22 -19.55
CA CYS A 73 -4.38 -11.48 -20.97
C CYS A 73 -3.06 -12.22 -21.26
N PRO A 74 -3.06 -13.27 -22.10
CA PRO A 74 -1.84 -13.85 -22.63
C PRO A 74 -1.12 -12.82 -23.50
N GLN A 75 0.21 -12.78 -23.44
CA GLN A 75 0.99 -11.84 -24.26
C GLN A 75 1.04 -12.27 -25.74
N GLU A 76 0.86 -13.56 -25.98
CA GLU A 76 0.90 -14.17 -27.31
C GLU A 76 -0.31 -13.77 -28.15
N GLY A 77 -0.07 -13.37 -29.41
CA GLY A 77 -1.13 -13.02 -30.36
C GLY A 77 -1.66 -11.58 -30.28
N LEU A 78 -1.18 -10.76 -29.34
CA LEU A 78 -1.50 -9.33 -29.30
C LEU A 78 -0.53 -8.50 -30.14
N THR A 79 -1.07 -7.55 -30.91
CA THR A 79 -0.26 -6.65 -31.74
C THR A 79 0.31 -5.50 -30.91
N GLU A 80 1.52 -5.06 -31.27
CA GLU A 80 2.19 -3.90 -30.66
C GLU A 80 1.32 -2.64 -30.68
N LYS A 81 0.53 -2.46 -31.75
CA LYS A 81 -0.41 -1.35 -31.91
C LYS A 81 -1.47 -1.29 -30.81
N LEU A 82 -1.93 -2.44 -30.31
CA LEU A 82 -2.92 -2.49 -29.22
C LEU A 82 -2.31 -2.00 -27.91
N TRP A 83 -1.10 -2.44 -27.61
CA TRP A 83 -0.37 -2.02 -26.41
C TRP A 83 -0.04 -0.53 -26.42
N ILE A 84 0.49 -0.03 -27.55
CA ILE A 84 0.75 1.39 -27.74
C ILE A 84 -0.56 2.19 -27.55
N GLY A 85 -1.68 1.71 -28.08
CA GLY A 85 -2.98 2.38 -27.91
C GLY A 85 -3.46 2.46 -26.45
N LEU A 86 -3.13 1.48 -25.60
CA LEU A 86 -3.41 1.53 -24.16
C LEU A 86 -2.46 2.49 -23.43
N GLU A 87 -1.17 2.48 -23.78
CA GLU A 87 -0.20 3.45 -23.27
C GLU A 87 -0.60 4.88 -23.66
N ASP A 88 -1.02 5.10 -24.91
CA ASP A 88 -1.50 6.39 -25.41
C ASP A 88 -2.68 6.89 -24.60
N PHE A 89 -3.68 6.03 -24.41
CA PHE A 89 -4.84 6.35 -23.59
C PHE A 89 -4.46 6.79 -22.17
N VAL A 90 -3.55 6.07 -21.51
CA VAL A 90 -3.10 6.38 -20.15
C VAL A 90 -2.39 7.73 -20.11
N PHE A 91 -1.40 7.94 -20.98
CA PHE A 91 -0.62 9.18 -20.99
C PHE A 91 -1.48 10.38 -21.41
N ASP A 92 -2.43 10.21 -22.33
CA ASP A 92 -3.38 11.26 -22.71
C ASP A 92 -4.20 11.72 -21.52
N TRP A 93 -4.68 10.82 -20.67
CA TRP A 93 -5.37 11.19 -19.43
C TRP A 93 -4.45 11.90 -18.44
N LEU A 94 -3.24 11.39 -18.23
CA LEU A 94 -2.29 12.01 -17.30
C LEU A 94 -1.90 13.42 -17.73
N ILE A 95 -1.72 13.65 -19.03
CA ILE A 95 -1.30 14.94 -19.61
C ILE A 95 -2.49 15.88 -19.71
N ASN A 96 -3.60 15.44 -20.30
CA ASN A 96 -4.69 16.32 -20.70
C ASN A 96 -5.82 16.43 -19.66
N LYS A 97 -5.66 15.88 -18.45
CA LYS A 97 -6.71 15.86 -17.40
C LYS A 97 -7.44 17.20 -17.19
N ASP A 98 -6.72 18.32 -17.18
CA ASP A 98 -7.28 19.65 -16.96
C ASP A 98 -7.99 20.21 -18.19
N ARG A 99 -7.63 19.74 -19.39
CA ARG A 99 -8.29 20.08 -20.66
C ARG A 99 -9.57 19.28 -20.86
N VAL A 100 -9.62 18.06 -20.32
CA VAL A 100 -10.78 17.17 -20.45
C VAL A 100 -11.88 17.53 -19.47
N VAL A 101 -11.54 17.76 -18.20
CA VAL A 101 -12.48 18.26 -17.17
C VAL A 101 -11.76 19.25 -16.27
N SER A 102 -12.07 20.54 -16.40
CA SER A 102 -11.48 21.60 -15.58
C SER A 102 -11.91 21.47 -14.13
N GLN A 103 -10.93 21.39 -13.22
CA GLN A 103 -11.19 21.31 -11.78
C GLN A 103 -11.77 22.63 -11.23
N THR A 104 -11.35 23.77 -11.78
CA THR A 104 -11.82 25.09 -11.37
C THR A 104 -13.27 25.33 -11.78
N GLU A 105 -13.64 24.81 -12.95
CA GLU A 105 -14.97 25.01 -13.53
C GLU A 105 -16.00 24.00 -12.99
N TYR A 106 -15.55 22.78 -12.68
CA TYR A 106 -16.40 21.70 -12.15
C TYR A 106 -15.86 21.12 -10.84
N PRO A 107 -15.87 21.90 -9.74
CA PRO A 107 -15.35 21.46 -8.44
C PRO A 107 -16.10 20.24 -7.87
N SER A 108 -17.38 20.04 -8.24
CA SER A 108 -18.17 18.87 -7.84
C SER A 108 -17.68 17.54 -8.42
N LEU A 109 -16.82 17.57 -9.45
CA LEU A 109 -16.30 16.38 -10.13
C LEU A 109 -14.88 15.97 -9.66
N VAL A 110 -14.31 16.69 -8.69
CA VAL A 110 -12.94 16.47 -8.21
C VAL A 110 -12.71 15.03 -7.75
N ASP A 111 -13.62 14.47 -6.96
CA ASP A 111 -13.48 13.11 -6.42
C ASP A 111 -13.53 12.05 -7.53
N LEU A 112 -14.46 12.18 -8.47
CA LEU A 112 -14.61 11.25 -9.59
C LEU A 112 -13.41 11.33 -10.54
N ARG A 113 -12.88 12.53 -10.79
CA ARG A 113 -11.64 12.74 -11.53
C ARG A 113 -10.43 12.14 -10.80
N GLY A 114 -10.38 12.28 -9.48
CA GLY A 114 -9.38 11.64 -8.63
C GLY A 114 -9.40 10.12 -8.76
N LEU A 115 -10.58 9.51 -8.67
CA LEU A 115 -10.78 8.07 -8.89
C LEU A 115 -10.30 7.62 -10.28
N LEU A 116 -10.67 8.36 -11.33
CA LEU A 116 -10.21 8.04 -12.69
C LEU A 116 -8.68 8.07 -12.79
N LEU A 117 -8.03 9.12 -12.26
CA LEU A 117 -6.57 9.23 -12.29
C LEU A 117 -5.87 8.16 -11.42
N ASP A 118 -6.58 7.59 -10.45
CA ASP A 118 -6.13 6.41 -9.72
C ASP A 118 -6.21 5.14 -10.55
N LEU A 119 -7.33 4.89 -11.21
CA LEU A 119 -7.48 3.76 -12.12
C LEU A 119 -6.52 3.85 -13.31
N VAL A 120 -6.30 5.02 -13.88
CA VAL A 120 -5.30 5.26 -14.94
C VAL A 120 -3.88 4.92 -14.46
N ALA A 121 -3.53 5.30 -13.22
CA ALA A 121 -2.24 4.97 -12.65
C ALA A 121 -2.09 3.46 -12.36
N GLN A 122 -3.15 2.80 -11.89
CA GLN A 122 -3.19 1.36 -11.69
C GLN A 122 -3.06 0.60 -13.03
N LEU A 123 -3.72 1.07 -14.08
CA LEU A 123 -3.59 0.52 -15.44
C LEU A 123 -2.16 0.65 -15.95
N LEU A 124 -1.50 1.79 -15.73
CA LEU A 124 -0.08 1.96 -16.06
C LEU A 124 0.80 0.97 -15.28
N GLY A 125 0.47 0.74 -14.00
CA GLY A 125 1.10 -0.27 -13.17
C GLY A 125 0.94 -1.68 -13.74
N ALA A 126 -0.26 -2.06 -14.16
CA ALA A 126 -0.51 -3.35 -14.81
C ALA A 126 0.29 -3.49 -16.13
N LEU A 127 0.28 -2.47 -16.99
CA LEU A 127 1.05 -2.42 -18.24
C LEU A 127 2.55 -2.56 -18.00
N SER A 128 3.07 -1.98 -16.90
CA SER A 128 4.50 -2.04 -16.61
C SER A 128 5.04 -3.44 -16.32
N ARG A 129 4.18 -4.40 -15.93
CA ARG A 129 4.59 -5.80 -15.75
C ARG A 129 5.06 -6.45 -17.04
N ILE A 130 4.43 -6.05 -18.15
CA ILE A 130 4.64 -6.65 -19.47
C ILE A 130 5.52 -5.76 -20.36
N ARG A 131 5.47 -4.43 -20.14
CA ARG A 131 6.08 -3.43 -21.02
C ARG A 131 6.88 -2.37 -20.26
N PHE A 132 7.66 -2.83 -19.28
CA PHE A 132 8.43 -1.97 -18.39
C PHE A 132 9.27 -0.92 -19.12
N SER A 133 10.04 -1.33 -20.13
CA SER A 133 10.91 -0.42 -20.89
C SER A 133 10.11 0.63 -21.66
N SER A 134 9.06 0.23 -22.40
CA SER A 134 8.19 1.15 -23.15
C SER A 134 7.58 2.23 -22.24
N VAL A 135 6.98 1.79 -21.13
CA VAL A 135 6.34 2.67 -20.15
C VAL A 135 7.34 3.64 -19.51
N THR A 136 8.52 3.16 -19.09
CA THR A 136 9.52 3.99 -18.41
C THR A 136 10.25 4.95 -19.36
N GLU A 137 10.49 4.55 -20.61
CA GLU A 137 11.02 5.42 -21.65
C GLU A 137 10.04 6.54 -21.97
N ARG A 138 8.76 6.21 -22.18
CA ARG A 138 7.71 7.20 -22.41
C ARG A 138 7.55 8.17 -21.25
N PHE A 139 7.60 7.67 -20.01
CA PHE A 139 7.61 8.52 -18.82
C PHE A 139 8.71 9.57 -18.89
N PHE A 140 9.96 9.18 -19.15
CA PHE A 140 11.06 10.13 -19.23
C PHE A 140 10.98 11.05 -20.44
N MET A 141 10.47 10.58 -21.58
CA MET A 141 10.18 11.41 -22.75
C MET A 141 9.21 12.54 -22.40
N GLU A 142 8.08 12.22 -21.75
CA GLU A 142 7.06 13.21 -21.40
C GLU A 142 7.54 14.20 -20.31
N LEU A 143 8.34 13.74 -19.34
CA LEU A 143 8.99 14.63 -18.37
C LEU A 143 9.97 15.59 -19.06
N ASN A 144 10.72 15.10 -20.05
CA ASN A 144 11.69 15.92 -20.78
C ASN A 144 11.00 16.96 -21.69
N ALA A 145 9.86 16.61 -22.29
CA ALA A 145 9.06 17.52 -23.11
C ALA A 145 8.47 18.69 -22.30
N ARG A 146 8.29 18.53 -20.97
CA ARG A 146 7.69 19.54 -20.07
C ARG A 146 8.70 20.22 -19.14
N ARG A 147 9.97 20.31 -19.56
CA ARG A 147 11.02 21.01 -18.79
C ARG A 147 10.79 22.52 -18.66
N ILE A 148 10.06 23.12 -19.61
CA ILE A 148 9.73 24.55 -19.61
C ILE A 148 8.80 24.85 -18.43
N ASP A 149 9.22 25.74 -17.53
CA ASP A 149 8.51 26.01 -16.29
C ASP A 149 7.30 26.94 -16.49
N THR A 150 6.20 26.37 -16.96
CA THR A 150 4.88 27.00 -16.95
C THR A 150 3.99 26.34 -15.90
N SER A 151 2.92 27.02 -15.47
CA SER A 151 1.97 26.42 -14.52
C SER A 151 1.31 25.17 -15.07
N VAL A 152 0.99 25.18 -16.37
CA VAL A 152 0.41 24.04 -17.08
C VAL A 152 1.39 22.88 -17.13
N ALA A 153 2.61 23.10 -17.63
CA ALA A 153 3.63 22.06 -17.72
C ALA A 153 3.96 21.45 -16.34
N ARG A 154 3.90 22.24 -15.26
CA ARG A 154 4.08 21.74 -13.88
C ARG A 154 2.94 20.84 -13.42
N SER A 155 1.68 21.23 -13.65
CA SER A 155 0.50 20.38 -13.36
C SER A 155 0.57 19.06 -14.12
N GLU A 156 0.90 19.12 -15.42
CA GLU A 156 1.08 17.95 -16.28
C GLU A 156 2.23 17.06 -15.76
N THR A 157 3.38 17.65 -15.41
CA THR A 157 4.53 16.92 -14.84
C THR A 157 4.17 16.22 -13.53
N LEU A 158 3.49 16.90 -12.61
CA LEU A 158 3.00 16.32 -11.35
C LEU A 158 2.06 15.15 -11.61
N SER A 159 1.15 15.32 -12.56
CA SER A 159 0.22 14.27 -12.98
C SER A 159 0.93 13.03 -13.49
N ILE A 160 1.93 13.20 -14.36
CA ILE A 160 2.74 12.11 -14.92
C ILE A 160 3.51 11.38 -13.80
N ILE A 161 4.15 12.12 -12.89
CA ILE A 161 4.87 11.54 -11.74
C ILE A 161 3.90 10.72 -10.86
N ASN A 162 2.75 11.29 -10.52
CA ASN A 162 1.74 10.59 -9.72
C ASN A 162 1.19 9.36 -10.45
N GLY A 163 1.03 9.42 -11.78
CA GLY A 163 0.58 8.30 -12.62
C GLY A 163 1.45 7.05 -12.52
N MET A 164 2.74 7.20 -12.15
CA MET A 164 3.69 6.09 -12.04
C MET A 164 3.69 5.39 -10.67
N ARG A 165 2.84 5.81 -9.71
CA ARG A 165 2.87 5.30 -8.33
C ARG A 165 2.57 3.80 -8.17
N TYR A 166 2.01 3.16 -9.19
CA TYR A 166 1.74 1.72 -9.21
C TYR A 166 2.69 0.90 -10.09
N LEU A 167 3.75 1.52 -10.64
CA LEU A 167 4.76 0.85 -11.47
C LEU A 167 5.31 -0.40 -10.75
N LYS A 168 5.42 -1.51 -11.48
CA LYS A 168 5.93 -2.78 -10.95
C LYS A 168 7.40 -2.93 -11.34
N LEU A 169 8.28 -2.88 -10.34
CA LEU A 169 9.70 -3.13 -10.53
C LEU A 169 9.95 -4.63 -10.64
N GLY A 170 10.64 -5.06 -11.69
CA GLY A 170 11.06 -6.45 -11.84
C GLY A 170 12.40 -6.68 -11.12
N VAL A 171 12.45 -7.69 -10.24
CA VAL A 171 13.62 -8.01 -9.41
C VAL A 171 14.08 -9.46 -9.51
N THR A 172 13.32 -10.31 -10.23
CA THR A 172 13.54 -11.76 -10.30
C THR A 172 14.55 -12.19 -11.36
N THR A 173 14.81 -11.35 -12.36
CA THR A 173 15.77 -11.64 -13.43
C THR A 173 16.80 -10.53 -13.51
N ILE A 174 18.01 -10.86 -13.97
CA ILE A 174 19.12 -9.91 -14.13
C ILE A 174 18.70 -8.73 -15.03
N GLY A 175 18.05 -9.00 -16.16
CA GLY A 175 17.60 -7.97 -17.09
C GLY A 175 16.54 -7.06 -16.49
N ALA A 176 15.54 -7.62 -15.82
CA ALA A 176 14.48 -6.84 -15.19
C ALA A 176 15.02 -5.99 -14.02
N LEU A 177 15.92 -6.55 -13.19
CA LEU A 177 16.54 -5.82 -12.10
C LEU A 177 17.42 -4.67 -12.63
N ASN A 178 18.20 -4.90 -13.69
CA ASN A 178 18.97 -3.83 -14.33
C ASN A 178 18.09 -2.70 -14.89
N ALA A 179 16.96 -3.04 -15.52
CA ALA A 179 16.00 -2.05 -16.00
C ALA A 179 15.40 -1.25 -14.83
N SER A 180 14.99 -1.93 -13.75
CA SER A 180 14.50 -1.32 -12.52
C SER A 180 15.54 -0.39 -11.88
N THR A 181 16.79 -0.86 -11.75
CA THR A 181 17.93 -0.07 -11.27
C THR A 181 18.13 1.18 -12.11
N SER A 182 18.14 1.04 -13.45
CA SER A 182 18.30 2.18 -14.35
C SER A 182 17.15 3.18 -14.18
N PHE A 183 15.92 2.71 -14.01
CA PHE A 183 14.76 3.57 -13.79
C PHE A 183 14.92 4.33 -12.46
N VAL A 184 15.15 3.63 -11.34
CA VAL A 184 15.29 4.23 -10.00
C VAL A 184 16.42 5.25 -9.97
N ALA A 185 17.58 4.93 -10.55
CA ALA A 185 18.71 5.86 -10.65
C ALA A 185 18.37 7.12 -11.47
N LYS A 186 17.67 6.96 -12.60
CA LYS A 186 17.25 8.08 -13.47
C LYS A 186 16.13 8.91 -12.85
N ALA A 187 15.27 8.29 -12.04
CA ALA A 187 14.14 8.90 -11.33
C ALA A 187 14.52 9.51 -9.97
N ASN A 188 15.80 9.50 -9.60
CA ASN A 188 16.30 10.15 -8.39
C ASN A 188 15.73 11.58 -8.28
N PRO A 189 15.02 11.90 -7.16
CA PRO A 189 14.33 13.18 -7.00
C PRO A 189 15.26 14.38 -7.21
N LEU A 190 16.56 14.25 -6.94
CA LEU A 190 17.51 15.35 -6.92
C LEU A 190 18.34 15.49 -8.22
N ASN A 191 18.21 14.57 -9.19
CA ASN A 191 19.06 14.55 -10.39
C ASN A 191 18.67 15.56 -11.50
N ARG A 192 17.40 15.97 -11.60
CA ARG A 192 16.87 16.57 -12.85
C ARG A 192 16.19 17.94 -12.74
N ILE A 193 15.99 18.46 -11.54
CA ILE A 193 15.09 19.61 -11.35
C ILE A 193 15.91 20.87 -10.98
N PRO A 194 15.84 21.95 -11.79
CA PRO A 194 16.59 23.18 -11.53
C PRO A 194 16.26 23.79 -10.14
N PRO A 195 17.22 24.48 -9.51
CA PRO A 195 17.15 24.86 -8.09
C PRO A 195 16.10 25.93 -7.74
N LYS A 196 15.45 26.57 -8.73
CA LYS A 196 14.46 27.62 -8.45
C LYS A 196 13.04 27.02 -8.35
N ARG A 197 12.54 26.95 -7.10
CA ARG A 197 11.12 26.76 -6.70
C ARG A 197 10.36 25.55 -7.29
N LYS A 198 10.82 24.33 -7.01
CA LYS A 198 10.10 23.09 -7.40
C LYS A 198 10.08 22.01 -6.31
N THR A 199 9.96 22.40 -5.04
CA THR A 199 9.91 21.44 -3.92
C THR A 199 8.77 20.43 -4.06
N GLU A 200 7.68 20.83 -4.69
CA GLU A 200 6.53 19.97 -4.99
C GLU A 200 6.88 18.81 -5.94
N LEU A 201 7.70 19.04 -6.98
CA LEU A 201 8.13 17.97 -7.89
C LEU A 201 9.08 16.99 -7.19
N HIS A 202 9.97 17.48 -6.33
CA HIS A 202 10.81 16.61 -5.50
C HIS A 202 9.95 15.76 -4.58
N HIS A 203 8.96 16.36 -3.93
CA HIS A 203 8.02 15.65 -3.06
C HIS A 203 7.23 14.59 -3.83
N ALA A 204 6.72 14.91 -5.03
CA ALA A 204 6.01 13.97 -5.87
C ALA A 204 6.89 12.79 -6.30
N LEU A 205 8.15 13.02 -6.68
CA LEU A 205 9.10 11.95 -7.01
C LEU A 205 9.42 11.09 -5.80
N CYS A 206 9.58 11.67 -4.61
CA CYS A 206 9.77 10.91 -3.38
C CYS A 206 8.59 9.98 -3.09
N ASN A 207 7.36 10.49 -3.22
CA ASN A 207 6.14 9.72 -2.99
C ASN A 207 5.95 8.62 -4.04
N MET A 208 6.21 8.91 -5.32
CA MET A 208 6.19 7.93 -6.41
C MET A 208 7.18 6.80 -6.14
N LEU A 209 8.46 7.12 -5.86
CA LEU A 209 9.48 6.12 -5.56
C LEU A 209 9.13 5.32 -4.31
N SER A 210 8.61 5.96 -3.26
CA SER A 210 8.18 5.26 -2.05
C SER A 210 7.06 4.25 -2.37
N SER A 211 6.11 4.62 -3.22
CA SER A 211 4.96 3.77 -3.59
C SER A 211 5.38 2.54 -4.38
N ILE A 212 6.38 2.65 -5.26
CA ILE A 212 6.83 1.53 -6.10
C ILE A 212 7.88 0.65 -5.41
N LEU A 213 8.62 1.19 -4.43
CA LEU A 213 9.60 0.46 -3.64
C LEU A 213 8.96 -0.27 -2.45
N ALA A 214 7.89 0.27 -1.87
CA ALA A 214 7.21 -0.34 -0.73
C ALA A 214 6.83 -1.82 -0.93
N PRO A 215 6.25 -2.23 -2.08
CA PRO A 215 5.93 -3.64 -2.32
C PRO A 215 7.14 -4.58 -2.26
N LEU A 216 8.35 -4.09 -2.58
CA LEU A 216 9.58 -4.89 -2.51
C LEU A 216 10.07 -5.08 -1.07
N ALA A 217 9.90 -4.05 -0.22
CA ALA A 217 10.29 -4.12 1.20
C ALA A 217 9.22 -4.83 2.05
N ASP A 218 7.95 -4.70 1.67
CA ASP A 218 6.84 -5.27 2.42
C ASP A 218 6.52 -6.72 1.98
N GLY A 219 7.14 -7.20 0.89
CA GLY A 219 7.14 -8.60 0.49
C GLY A 219 7.82 -9.44 1.56
N GLY A 220 7.11 -10.43 2.12
CA GLY A 220 7.53 -11.18 3.31
C GLY A 220 8.85 -11.96 3.18
N LYS A 221 9.03 -12.99 4.01
CA LYS A 221 10.26 -13.78 4.02
C LYS A 221 10.68 -14.22 2.60
N SER A 222 11.96 -14.10 2.30
CA SER A 222 12.59 -14.48 1.02
C SER A 222 12.22 -13.63 -0.21
N HIS A 223 11.52 -12.50 -0.05
CA HIS A 223 11.26 -11.59 -1.18
C HIS A 223 12.44 -10.68 -1.52
N TRP A 224 13.27 -10.36 -0.52
CA TRP A 224 14.47 -9.54 -0.69
C TRP A 224 15.60 -10.04 0.24
N PRO A 225 16.88 -10.04 -0.21
CA PRO A 225 17.31 -9.85 -1.60
C PRO A 225 16.91 -11.04 -2.49
N PRO A 226 16.60 -10.82 -3.78
CA PRO A 226 16.32 -11.89 -4.74
C PRO A 226 17.56 -12.77 -4.99
N LEU A 227 17.36 -14.08 -5.12
CA LEU A 227 18.42 -15.06 -5.42
C LEU A 227 18.67 -15.18 -6.92
N GLY A 228 19.91 -15.47 -7.33
CA GLY A 228 20.29 -15.72 -8.73
C GLY A 228 20.45 -14.46 -9.59
N VAL A 229 20.43 -13.28 -8.97
CA VAL A 229 20.60 -11.97 -9.63
C VAL A 229 21.70 -11.13 -8.98
N GLU A 230 22.63 -11.77 -8.27
CA GLU A 230 23.71 -11.15 -7.50
C GLU A 230 24.54 -10.13 -8.31
N PRO A 231 24.90 -10.37 -9.59
CA PRO A 231 25.65 -9.38 -10.37
C PRO A 231 24.89 -8.07 -10.59
N ALA A 232 23.56 -8.11 -10.70
CA ALA A 232 22.71 -6.94 -10.90
C ALA A 232 22.40 -6.22 -9.58
N LEU A 233 22.41 -6.93 -8.44
CA LEU A 233 22.19 -6.35 -7.12
C LEU A 233 23.26 -5.33 -6.74
N THR A 234 24.51 -5.54 -7.15
CA THR A 234 25.59 -4.56 -6.92
C THR A 234 25.25 -3.18 -7.50
N LEU A 235 24.71 -3.13 -8.72
CA LEU A 235 24.29 -1.86 -9.35
C LEU A 235 23.09 -1.24 -8.65
N TRP A 236 22.14 -2.08 -8.20
CA TRP A 236 21.00 -1.65 -7.41
C TRP A 236 21.45 -0.99 -6.09
N TYR A 237 22.31 -1.65 -5.33
CA TYR A 237 22.83 -1.13 -4.06
C TYR A 237 23.55 0.20 -4.23
N VAL A 238 24.42 0.32 -5.24
CA VAL A 238 25.08 1.60 -5.54
C VAL A 238 24.08 2.71 -5.83
N ALA A 239 23.03 2.43 -6.61
CA ALA A 239 22.00 3.42 -6.93
C ALA A 239 21.22 3.84 -5.66
N VAL A 240 20.77 2.86 -4.87
CA VAL A 240 19.97 3.07 -3.67
C VAL A 240 20.76 3.82 -2.58
N THR A 241 21.99 3.42 -2.29
CA THR A 241 22.86 4.09 -1.32
C THR A 241 23.16 5.53 -1.73
N ARG A 242 23.41 5.77 -3.03
CA ARG A 242 23.62 7.13 -3.55
C ARG A 242 22.39 8.02 -3.36
N ILE A 243 21.21 7.54 -3.71
CA ILE A 243 19.96 8.31 -3.57
C ILE A 243 19.70 8.59 -2.08
N GLY A 244 19.85 7.58 -1.22
CA GLY A 244 19.65 7.70 0.22
C GLY A 244 20.54 8.78 0.85
N GLY A 245 21.84 8.76 0.56
CA GLY A 245 22.78 9.77 1.07
C GLY A 245 22.45 11.19 0.61
N GLN A 246 22.06 11.37 -0.65
CA GLN A 246 21.66 12.68 -1.17
C GLN A 246 20.36 13.20 -0.53
N LEU A 247 19.37 12.32 -0.31
CA LEU A 247 18.10 12.69 0.33
C LEU A 247 18.28 13.05 1.80
N MET A 248 19.13 12.34 2.54
CA MET A 248 19.47 12.69 3.92
C MET A 248 20.00 14.12 4.02
N HIS A 249 21.00 14.46 3.21
CA HIS A 249 21.54 15.82 3.16
C HIS A 249 20.51 16.87 2.71
N TRP A 250 19.60 16.51 1.81
CA TRP A 250 18.53 17.41 1.35
C TRP A 250 17.49 17.69 2.45
N MET A 251 17.15 16.70 3.25
CA MET A 251 16.22 16.85 4.39
C MET A 251 16.82 17.70 5.51
N GLU A 252 18.12 17.57 5.79
CA GLU A 252 18.82 18.37 6.80
C GLU A 252 18.76 19.88 6.50
N LYS A 253 18.73 20.26 5.21
CA LYS A 253 18.67 21.67 4.81
C LYS A 253 17.33 22.33 5.14
N GLN A 254 16.22 21.61 4.96
CA GLN A 254 14.87 22.15 5.16
C GLN A 254 13.91 21.06 5.66
N SER A 255 13.35 21.29 6.85
CA SER A 255 12.49 20.34 7.56
C SER A 255 11.22 19.94 6.80
N LYS A 256 10.69 20.80 5.93
CA LYS A 256 9.52 20.49 5.06
C LYS A 256 9.74 19.29 4.11
N HIS A 257 10.96 18.81 3.97
CA HIS A 257 11.28 17.64 3.15
C HIS A 257 11.20 16.33 3.93
N ILE A 258 11.23 16.38 5.26
CA ILE A 258 11.28 15.20 6.13
C ILE A 258 10.07 14.28 5.91
N THR A 259 8.86 14.84 5.78
CA THR A 259 7.60 14.08 5.64
C THR A 259 7.55 13.14 4.45
N VAL A 260 8.27 13.44 3.37
CA VAL A 260 8.30 12.62 2.15
C VAL A 260 9.67 11.98 1.89
N GLY A 261 10.75 12.60 2.39
CA GLY A 261 12.10 12.05 2.25
C GLY A 261 12.37 10.90 3.21
N CYS A 262 11.90 10.96 4.46
CA CYS A 262 12.16 9.94 5.47
C CYS A 262 11.53 8.57 5.12
N PRO A 263 10.28 8.49 4.60
CA PRO A 263 9.74 7.24 4.07
C PRO A 263 10.59 6.63 2.96
N LEU A 264 11.04 7.46 2.01
CA LEU A 264 11.88 6.99 0.92
C LEU A 264 13.25 6.52 1.42
N VAL A 265 13.92 7.27 2.29
CA VAL A 265 15.20 6.85 2.88
C VAL A 265 15.06 5.55 3.65
N THR A 266 13.96 5.35 4.38
CA THR A 266 13.69 4.10 5.10
C THR A 266 13.59 2.92 4.14
N LEU A 267 12.88 3.09 3.01
CA LEU A 267 12.77 2.06 1.97
C LEU A 267 14.11 1.79 1.29
N LEU A 268 14.88 2.83 0.99
CA LEU A 268 16.22 2.71 0.40
C LEU A 268 17.17 1.98 1.36
N LEU A 269 17.10 2.23 2.67
CA LEU A 269 17.86 1.46 3.65
C LEU A 269 17.48 -0.02 3.61
N CYS A 270 16.17 -0.34 3.65
CA CYS A 270 15.69 -1.72 3.60
C CYS A 270 16.18 -2.45 2.33
N LEU A 271 16.02 -1.81 1.17
CA LEU A 271 16.38 -2.39 -0.13
C LEU A 271 17.87 -2.20 -0.49
N GLY A 272 18.69 -1.79 0.47
CA GLY A 272 20.13 -1.57 0.30
C GLY A 272 20.95 -2.85 0.46
N ASP A 273 22.27 -2.67 0.47
CA ASP A 273 23.22 -3.75 0.71
C ASP A 273 23.06 -4.31 2.16
N PRO A 274 23.12 -5.64 2.37
CA PRO A 274 22.98 -6.24 3.70
C PRO A 274 23.95 -5.73 4.76
N HIS A 275 25.20 -5.43 4.40
CA HIS A 275 26.19 -4.90 5.34
C HIS A 275 25.85 -3.45 5.71
N ASP A 276 25.46 -2.64 4.73
CA ASP A 276 25.03 -1.26 4.94
C ASP A 276 23.76 -1.21 5.81
N PHE A 277 22.80 -2.10 5.58
CA PHE A 277 21.59 -2.20 6.41
C PHE A 277 21.95 -2.48 7.87
N ASN A 278 22.75 -3.52 8.14
CA ASN A 278 23.10 -3.91 9.50
C ASN A 278 23.88 -2.81 10.24
N SER A 279 24.71 -2.05 9.52
CA SER A 279 25.48 -0.94 10.09
C SER A 279 24.61 0.29 10.39
N ASN A 280 23.58 0.55 9.57
CA ASN A 280 22.76 1.76 9.67
C ASN A 280 21.39 1.55 10.33
N PHE A 281 20.97 0.30 10.59
CA PHE A 281 19.69 -0.01 11.23
C PHE A 281 19.52 0.71 12.57
N GLY A 282 20.48 0.53 13.50
CA GLY A 282 20.45 1.19 14.81
C GLY A 282 20.40 2.73 14.73
N PRO A 283 21.34 3.39 14.04
CA PRO A 283 21.31 4.84 13.84
C PRO A 283 20.01 5.37 13.23
N HIS A 284 19.43 4.63 12.27
CA HIS A 284 18.15 5.01 11.65
C HIS A 284 16.99 4.90 12.64
N MET A 285 16.94 3.84 13.45
CA MET A 285 15.94 3.69 14.52
C MET A 285 16.00 4.85 15.51
N GLU A 286 17.20 5.25 15.95
CA GLU A 286 17.39 6.40 16.83
C GLU A 286 16.92 7.71 16.20
N HIS A 287 17.16 7.90 14.90
CA HIS A 287 16.63 9.04 14.15
C HIS A 287 15.10 9.03 14.13
N LEU A 288 14.47 7.88 13.85
CA LEU A 288 13.01 7.74 13.85
C LEU A 288 12.42 8.00 15.24
N TYR A 289 13.06 7.58 16.33
CA TYR A 289 12.62 7.92 17.69
C TYR A 289 12.67 9.41 17.98
N LYS A 290 13.64 10.15 17.45
CA LYS A 290 13.67 11.62 17.56
C LYS A 290 12.48 12.23 16.83
N LEU A 291 12.21 11.82 15.58
CA LEU A 291 11.07 12.29 14.81
C LEU A 291 9.73 11.92 15.47
N LEU A 292 9.63 10.76 16.13
CA LEU A 292 8.43 10.34 16.86
C LEU A 292 8.10 11.28 18.04
N ARG A 293 9.07 12.00 18.60
CA ARG A 293 8.85 13.03 19.64
C ARG A 293 8.24 14.31 19.07
N GLU A 294 8.37 14.54 17.77
CA GLU A 294 7.83 15.73 17.11
C GLU A 294 6.40 15.48 16.62
N LYS A 295 5.45 16.32 17.06
CA LYS A 295 4.02 16.16 16.74
C LYS A 295 3.75 16.12 15.23
N ASN A 296 4.50 16.89 14.45
CA ASN A 296 4.31 17.01 13.00
C ASN A 296 4.81 15.78 12.22
N TYR A 297 5.70 14.97 12.80
CA TYR A 297 6.31 13.82 12.13
C TYR A 297 5.87 12.48 12.72
N ARG A 298 5.16 12.48 13.85
CA ARG A 298 4.80 11.30 14.63
C ARG A 298 4.19 10.15 13.82
N SER A 299 3.15 10.42 13.03
CA SER A 299 2.48 9.36 12.24
C SER A 299 3.43 8.78 11.18
N MET A 300 4.14 9.64 10.44
CA MET A 300 5.12 9.21 9.45
C MET A 300 6.29 8.43 10.08
N ALA A 301 6.79 8.89 11.23
CA ALA A 301 7.88 8.22 11.95
C ALA A 301 7.43 6.83 12.43
N LEU A 302 6.20 6.70 12.90
CA LEU A 302 5.62 5.43 13.31
C LEU A 302 5.48 4.45 12.14
N ASP A 303 5.04 4.93 10.97
CA ASP A 303 5.01 4.14 9.72
C ASP A 303 6.41 3.66 9.30
N CYS A 304 7.39 4.56 9.30
CA CYS A 304 8.77 4.22 8.96
C CYS A 304 9.37 3.21 9.95
N LEU A 305 9.10 3.39 11.25
CA LEU A 305 9.57 2.49 12.31
C LEU A 305 8.97 1.09 12.13
N HIS A 306 7.66 1.01 11.85
CA HIS A 306 6.99 -0.25 11.59
C HIS A 306 7.59 -0.98 10.40
N ARG A 307 7.78 -0.25 9.30
CA ARG A 307 8.35 -0.81 8.07
C ARG A 307 9.75 -1.37 8.28
N VAL A 308 10.66 -0.61 8.87
CA VAL A 308 12.05 -1.07 9.04
C VAL A 308 12.16 -2.23 10.02
N VAL A 309 11.32 -2.26 11.07
CA VAL A 309 11.23 -3.40 12.01
C VAL A 309 10.65 -4.64 11.31
N ARG A 310 9.57 -4.49 10.55
CA ARG A 310 8.98 -5.58 9.75
C ARG A 310 10.01 -6.17 8.78
N PHE A 311 10.73 -5.30 8.06
CA PHE A 311 11.79 -5.72 7.14
C PHE A 311 12.90 -6.47 7.87
N TYR A 312 13.38 -5.94 9.00
CA TYR A 312 14.39 -6.60 9.83
C TYR A 312 13.94 -8.01 10.26
N LEU A 313 12.70 -8.15 10.75
CA LEU A 313 12.16 -9.42 11.20
C LEU A 313 12.00 -10.43 10.06
N ASN A 314 11.64 -9.97 8.86
CA ASN A 314 11.43 -10.85 7.71
C ASN A 314 12.73 -11.29 7.03
N VAL A 315 13.77 -10.46 7.05
CA VAL A 315 14.98 -10.67 6.25
C VAL A 315 16.19 -11.08 7.10
N TYR A 316 16.37 -10.49 8.28
CA TYR A 316 17.61 -10.63 9.05
C TYR A 316 17.46 -11.38 10.38
N ALA A 317 16.29 -11.31 11.03
CA ALA A 317 16.12 -11.84 12.39
C ALA A 317 16.42 -13.35 12.50
N ASP A 318 16.03 -14.14 11.49
CA ASP A 318 16.28 -15.59 11.46
C ASP A 318 17.80 -15.93 11.40
N HIS A 319 18.66 -14.98 11.03
CA HIS A 319 20.09 -15.17 10.84
C HIS A 319 20.91 -14.52 11.96
N GLN A 320 20.25 -13.95 12.98
CA GLN A 320 20.88 -13.28 14.10
C GLN A 320 20.70 -14.05 15.42
N PRO A 321 21.60 -13.85 16.41
CA PRO A 321 21.42 -14.41 17.74
C PRO A 321 20.08 -13.99 18.36
N LYS A 322 19.34 -14.94 18.93
CA LYS A 322 17.98 -14.71 19.48
C LYS A 322 17.95 -13.60 20.55
N ASN A 323 18.99 -13.49 21.37
CA ASN A 323 19.13 -12.41 22.36
C ASN A 323 19.21 -11.03 21.69
N ARG A 324 19.97 -10.90 20.60
CA ARG A 324 20.08 -9.65 19.85
C ARG A 324 18.75 -9.23 19.25
N VAL A 325 18.01 -10.17 18.66
CA VAL A 325 16.66 -9.92 18.13
C VAL A 325 15.73 -9.46 19.26
N TRP A 326 15.77 -10.15 20.41
CA TRP A 326 14.99 -9.81 21.59
C TRP A 326 15.30 -8.39 22.09
N ASP A 327 16.57 -8.00 22.20
CA ASP A 327 16.99 -6.67 22.65
C ASP A 327 16.44 -5.56 21.75
N TYR A 328 16.45 -5.77 20.43
CA TYR A 328 15.85 -4.83 19.48
C TYR A 328 14.33 -4.72 19.65
N LEU A 329 13.64 -5.86 19.73
CA LEU A 329 12.19 -5.88 19.95
C LEU A 329 11.80 -5.21 21.27
N HIS A 330 12.57 -5.47 22.33
CA HIS A 330 12.37 -4.87 23.64
C HIS A 330 12.59 -3.35 23.61
N SER A 331 13.64 -2.88 22.93
CA SER A 331 13.91 -1.45 22.75
C SER A 331 12.74 -0.74 22.04
N VAL A 332 12.30 -1.27 20.90
CA VAL A 332 11.17 -0.72 20.13
C VAL A 332 9.90 -0.69 20.96
N THR A 333 9.56 -1.82 21.59
CA THR A 333 8.34 -1.97 22.38
C THR A 333 8.33 -1.02 23.58
N SER A 334 9.45 -0.91 24.29
CA SER A 334 9.60 0.01 25.44
C SER A 334 9.38 1.46 25.03
N GLN A 335 9.93 1.88 23.89
CA GLN A 335 9.75 3.24 23.39
C GLN A 335 8.28 3.50 23.05
N LEU A 336 7.64 2.61 22.29
CA LEU A 336 6.23 2.76 21.90
C LEU A 336 5.29 2.80 23.12
N LEU A 337 5.49 1.90 24.08
CA LEU A 337 4.73 1.89 25.34
C LEU A 337 4.97 3.18 26.15
N ALA A 338 6.19 3.72 26.18
CA ALA A 338 6.47 4.98 26.86
C ALA A 338 5.74 6.17 26.21
N PHE A 339 5.61 6.20 24.87
CA PHE A 339 4.83 7.23 24.18
C PHE A 339 3.33 7.11 24.44
N LEU A 340 2.81 5.89 24.50
CA LEU A 340 1.42 5.63 24.87
C LEU A 340 1.12 6.05 26.31
N LYS A 341 1.97 5.66 27.28
CA LYS A 341 1.83 6.04 28.69
C LYS A 341 1.83 7.57 28.89
N LYS A 342 2.51 8.32 28.02
CA LYS A 342 2.53 9.79 28.02
C LYS A 342 1.33 10.44 27.30
N GLY A 343 0.38 9.67 26.78
CA GLY A 343 -0.77 10.20 26.03
C GLY A 343 -0.38 10.91 24.73
N SER A 344 0.77 10.57 24.13
CA SER A 344 1.30 11.28 22.95
C SER A 344 0.75 10.77 21.60
N LEU A 345 0.05 9.63 21.61
CA LEU A 345 -0.48 8.93 20.44
C LEU A 345 -2.01 8.90 20.52
N THR A 346 -2.65 9.94 20.00
CA THR A 346 -4.09 10.20 20.21
C THR A 346 -4.94 10.02 18.95
N GLN A 347 -4.32 9.78 17.79
CA GLN A 347 -5.04 9.67 16.52
C GLN A 347 -5.36 8.21 16.18
N ASP A 348 -6.55 7.94 15.65
CA ASP A 348 -6.97 6.59 15.24
C ASP A 348 -5.99 5.93 14.27
N LEU A 349 -5.45 6.68 13.29
CA LEU A 349 -4.46 6.15 12.36
C LEU A 349 -3.17 5.68 13.06
N GLN A 350 -2.78 6.33 14.16
CA GLN A 350 -1.62 5.91 14.96
C GLN A 350 -1.94 4.65 15.76
N HIS A 351 -3.18 4.52 16.24
CA HIS A 351 -3.65 3.31 16.94
C HIS A 351 -3.70 2.12 15.98
N ASP A 352 -4.23 2.30 14.78
CA ASP A 352 -4.24 1.30 13.71
C ASP A 352 -2.82 0.81 13.40
N LYS A 353 -1.86 1.73 13.30
CA LYS A 353 -0.47 1.39 13.06
C LYS A 353 0.17 0.61 14.22
N LEU A 354 -0.19 0.91 15.47
CA LEU A 354 0.27 0.14 16.63
C LEU A 354 -0.31 -1.27 16.66
N VAL A 355 -1.56 -1.46 16.23
CA VAL A 355 -2.17 -2.78 16.05
C VAL A 355 -1.38 -3.58 15.01
N GLU A 356 -1.06 -2.99 13.86
CA GLU A 356 -0.23 -3.64 12.83
C GLU A 356 1.18 -3.99 13.35
N PHE A 357 1.75 -3.15 14.21
CA PHE A 357 3.01 -3.40 14.89
C PHE A 357 2.93 -4.64 15.80
N CYS A 358 1.88 -4.74 16.62
CA CYS A 358 1.66 -5.89 17.50
C CYS A 358 1.53 -7.18 16.69
N VAL A 359 0.76 -7.16 15.61
CA VAL A 359 0.58 -8.32 14.71
C VAL A 359 1.91 -8.72 14.08
N THR A 360 2.69 -7.75 13.59
CA THR A 360 4.00 -8.01 12.98
C THR A 360 4.98 -8.65 13.96
N ILE A 361 5.01 -8.18 15.22
CA ILE A 361 5.87 -8.78 16.25
C ILE A 361 5.34 -10.18 16.62
N ALA A 362 4.02 -10.38 16.69
CA ALA A 362 3.41 -11.67 16.99
C ALA A 362 3.68 -12.73 15.91
N GLU A 363 3.66 -12.34 14.63
CA GLU A 363 4.02 -13.18 13.48
C GLU A 363 5.47 -13.69 13.58
N SER A 364 6.38 -12.90 14.16
CA SER A 364 7.78 -13.27 14.34
C SER A 364 8.03 -14.02 15.66
N ASN A 365 7.47 -13.54 16.77
CA ASN A 365 7.61 -14.10 18.10
C ASN A 365 6.36 -13.79 18.95
N LEU A 366 5.40 -14.72 18.94
CA LEU A 366 4.13 -14.61 19.66
C LEU A 366 4.33 -14.45 21.17
N ASP A 367 5.24 -15.20 21.79
CA ASP A 367 5.48 -15.11 23.23
C ASP A 367 6.01 -13.74 23.66
N PHE A 368 6.94 -13.19 22.88
CA PHE A 368 7.42 -11.84 23.09
C PHE A 368 6.28 -10.82 22.96
N ALA A 369 5.52 -10.88 21.86
CA ALA A 369 4.42 -9.94 21.59
C ALA A 369 3.38 -9.96 22.72
N MET A 370 2.99 -11.15 23.17
CA MET A 370 2.02 -11.31 24.25
C MET A 370 2.54 -10.76 25.57
N ASN A 371 3.72 -11.19 26.02
CA ASN A 371 4.21 -10.84 27.37
C ASN A 371 4.75 -9.40 27.47
N HIS A 372 5.37 -8.87 26.42
CA HIS A 372 6.07 -7.58 26.50
C HIS A 372 5.36 -6.43 25.80
N MET A 373 4.31 -6.70 25.01
CA MET A 373 3.56 -5.66 24.30
C MET A 373 2.06 -5.71 24.61
N ILE A 374 1.37 -6.78 24.20
CA ILE A 374 -0.10 -6.86 24.28
C ILE A 374 -0.58 -6.87 25.74
N LEU A 375 0.00 -7.69 26.62
CA LEU A 375 -0.39 -7.69 28.03
C LEU A 375 -0.04 -6.38 28.75
N GLU A 376 1.06 -5.72 28.37
CA GLU A 376 1.42 -4.40 28.91
C GLU A 376 0.42 -3.31 28.49
N LEU A 377 -0.11 -3.39 27.26
CA LEU A 377 -1.20 -2.52 26.78
C LEU A 377 -2.52 -2.75 27.51
N LEU A 378 -2.76 -3.97 27.99
CA LEU A 378 -4.00 -4.36 28.66
C LEU A 378 -3.98 -4.17 30.17
N ARG A 379 -2.85 -3.76 30.78
CA ARG A 379 -2.74 -3.60 32.24
C ARG A 379 -3.82 -2.67 32.78
N ILE A 380 -4.23 -2.90 34.02
CA ILE A 380 -5.26 -2.12 34.72
C ILE A 380 -4.92 -0.61 34.70
N ASP A 381 -3.65 -0.27 34.95
CA ASP A 381 -3.13 1.11 35.02
C ASP A 381 -2.91 1.77 33.64
N SER A 382 -3.15 1.06 32.54
CA SER A 382 -2.99 1.61 31.20
C SER A 382 -4.13 2.56 30.82
N LEU A 383 -3.83 3.53 29.96
CA LEU A 383 -4.83 4.45 29.41
C LEU A 383 -5.88 3.69 28.58
N SER A 384 -7.08 4.26 28.46
CA SER A 384 -8.17 3.68 27.66
C SER A 384 -7.74 3.34 26.23
N GLU A 385 -6.99 4.23 25.59
CA GLU A 385 -6.49 4.07 24.23
C GLU A 385 -5.54 2.87 24.14
N ALA A 386 -4.67 2.68 25.11
CA ALA A 386 -3.76 1.54 25.16
C ALA A 386 -4.54 0.22 25.27
N LYS A 387 -5.59 0.18 26.09
CA LYS A 387 -6.47 -1.01 26.21
C LYS A 387 -7.17 -1.32 24.89
N VAL A 388 -7.73 -0.30 24.22
CA VAL A 388 -8.37 -0.47 22.92
C VAL A 388 -7.39 -1.02 21.88
N ILE A 389 -6.18 -0.47 21.82
CA ILE A 389 -5.11 -0.98 20.92
C ILE A 389 -4.78 -2.43 21.27
N GLY A 390 -4.59 -2.76 22.55
CA GLY A 390 -4.29 -4.10 23.02
C GLY A 390 -5.37 -5.12 22.66
N LEU A 391 -6.64 -4.77 22.84
CA LEU A 391 -7.78 -5.62 22.49
C LEU A 391 -7.89 -5.82 20.96
N ARG A 392 -7.73 -4.75 20.19
CA ARG A 392 -7.73 -4.82 18.72
C ARG A 392 -6.57 -5.66 18.19
N ALA A 393 -5.39 -5.54 18.79
CA ALA A 393 -4.23 -6.37 18.47
C ALA A 393 -4.46 -7.84 18.82
N LEU A 394 -5.01 -8.14 20.00
CA LEU A 394 -5.34 -9.50 20.40
C LEU A 394 -6.31 -10.15 19.41
N LEU A 395 -7.40 -9.45 19.08
CA LEU A 395 -8.38 -9.91 18.10
C LEU A 395 -7.73 -10.14 16.73
N ALA A 396 -6.87 -9.23 16.27
CA ALA A 396 -6.17 -9.36 15.00
C ALA A 396 -5.22 -10.56 14.98
N VAL A 397 -4.50 -10.84 16.07
CA VAL A 397 -3.61 -12.00 16.19
C VAL A 397 -4.39 -13.32 16.17
N VAL A 398 -5.56 -13.36 16.81
CA VAL A 398 -6.43 -14.54 16.84
C VAL A 398 -7.09 -14.78 15.48
N ILE A 399 -7.56 -13.73 14.81
CA ILE A 399 -8.22 -13.86 13.51
C ILE A 399 -7.20 -14.06 12.38
N SER A 400 -5.92 -13.73 12.58
CA SER A 400 -4.89 -13.87 11.55
C SER A 400 -4.71 -15.35 11.16
N PRO A 401 -4.98 -15.73 9.90
CA PRO A 401 -4.82 -17.11 9.46
C PRO A 401 -3.33 -17.46 9.45
N SER A 402 -2.90 -18.19 10.48
CA SER A 402 -1.52 -18.66 10.59
C SER A 402 -1.46 -20.10 10.07
N GLY A 403 -0.95 -20.28 8.84
CA GLY A 403 -0.46 -21.59 8.38
C GLY A 403 -0.99 -22.15 7.06
N ARG A 404 -0.72 -21.49 5.92
CA ARG A 404 -0.51 -22.20 4.63
C ARG A 404 0.26 -21.34 3.63
N ARG A 405 1.59 -21.26 3.76
CA ARG A 405 2.50 -20.80 2.67
C ARG A 405 3.85 -21.52 2.67
N VAL A 406 3.85 -22.81 2.98
CA VAL A 406 4.97 -23.71 2.63
C VAL A 406 4.38 -25.01 2.09
N SER A 407 4.84 -25.40 0.90
CA SER A 407 4.47 -26.57 0.10
C SER A 407 3.18 -26.48 -0.73
N SER A 408 3.29 -25.83 -1.88
CA SER A 408 2.76 -26.34 -3.16
C SER A 408 3.60 -25.79 -4.33
N ASP A 409 4.92 -25.96 -4.28
CA ASP A 409 5.82 -25.74 -5.41
C ASP A 409 6.61 -27.03 -5.65
N MET A 410 5.94 -28.03 -6.22
CA MET A 410 6.60 -29.18 -6.84
C MET A 410 5.75 -29.72 -7.98
N PHE A 411 5.33 -28.86 -8.91
CA PHE A 411 5.13 -29.24 -10.32
C PHE A 411 5.41 -28.02 -11.20
N HIS A 412 6.36 -28.18 -12.12
CA HIS A 412 6.67 -27.24 -13.18
C HIS A 412 5.45 -27.05 -14.10
N GLY A 413 5.26 -25.81 -14.56
CA GLY A 413 4.40 -25.46 -15.69
C GLY A 413 3.33 -24.44 -15.31
N ASP A 414 3.53 -23.20 -15.76
CA ASP A 414 2.51 -22.20 -16.09
C ASP A 414 1.25 -22.15 -15.21
N ASP A 415 1.22 -21.21 -14.27
CA ASP A 415 0.07 -20.32 -14.00
C ASP A 415 0.32 -19.54 -12.71
N VAL A 416 0.89 -18.34 -12.86
CA VAL A 416 1.06 -17.39 -11.76
C VAL A 416 -0.24 -16.60 -11.60
N HIS A 417 -1.22 -17.19 -10.91
CA HIS A 417 -2.38 -16.47 -10.39
C HIS A 417 -1.96 -15.58 -9.20
N PHE A 418 -1.39 -14.41 -9.52
CA PHE A 418 -1.27 -13.31 -8.57
C PHE A 418 -2.61 -12.57 -8.49
N SER A 419 -3.41 -12.86 -7.46
CA SER A 419 -4.57 -12.04 -7.12
C SER A 419 -4.11 -10.63 -6.79
N ALA A 420 -4.31 -9.70 -7.72
CA ALA A 420 -4.04 -8.27 -7.59
C ALA A 420 -5.10 -7.55 -6.72
N THR A 421 -5.47 -8.13 -5.58
CA THR A 421 -6.37 -7.52 -4.60
C THR A 421 -5.65 -7.09 -3.31
N SER A 422 -4.34 -7.34 -3.18
CA SER A 422 -3.58 -6.96 -1.98
C SER A 422 -3.18 -5.48 -1.89
N SER A 423 -3.55 -4.64 -2.87
CA SER A 423 -3.34 -3.18 -2.81
C SER A 423 -4.57 -2.41 -2.29
N LEU A 424 -5.68 -3.10 -2.01
CA LEU A 424 -6.92 -2.51 -1.46
C LEU A 424 -7.18 -2.93 0.00
N ARG A 425 -6.33 -3.80 0.59
CA ARG A 425 -6.29 -4.06 2.03
C ARG A 425 -5.27 -3.17 2.72
N GLY A 426 -5.46 -1.85 2.61
CA GLY A 426 -4.76 -0.86 3.41
C GLY A 426 -5.71 -0.31 4.46
N SER A 427 -5.40 -0.56 5.73
CA SER A 427 -6.15 -0.26 6.95
C SER A 427 -7.20 -1.31 7.33
N ILE A 428 -6.97 -1.95 8.48
CA ILE A 428 -7.97 -2.69 9.26
C ILE A 428 -9.25 -1.84 9.45
N ALA A 429 -9.19 -0.51 9.33
CA ALA A 429 -10.31 0.42 9.38
C ALA A 429 -11.49 0.11 8.45
N SER A 430 -11.29 -0.54 7.29
CA SER A 430 -12.41 -0.80 6.35
C SER A 430 -13.40 -1.87 6.81
N LEU A 431 -13.03 -2.70 7.79
CA LEU A 431 -13.95 -3.64 8.44
C LEU A 431 -14.84 -2.97 9.51
N TRP A 432 -14.52 -1.73 9.91
CA TRP A 432 -15.13 -1.08 11.09
C TRP A 432 -15.98 0.15 10.74
N SER A 433 -16.07 0.53 9.46
CA SER A 433 -16.95 1.61 9.00
C SER A 433 -18.24 1.06 8.40
N SER A 434 -19.18 0.64 9.24
CA SER A 434 -20.57 0.45 8.84
C SER A 434 -21.50 0.76 10.02
N SER A 435 -22.50 1.58 9.73
CA SER A 435 -23.72 1.91 10.50
C SER A 435 -23.68 3.01 11.57
N VAL A 436 -23.94 4.25 11.11
CA VAL A 436 -24.91 5.13 11.79
C VAL A 436 -25.78 5.79 10.72
N SER A 437 -26.93 5.19 10.44
CA SER A 437 -28.09 5.91 9.91
C SER A 437 -29.36 5.28 10.48
N ALA A 438 -30.09 6.11 11.23
CA ALA A 438 -31.32 5.77 11.92
C ALA A 438 -32.51 5.69 10.95
N SER A 439 -33.41 4.71 11.15
CA SER A 439 -34.87 4.79 10.84
C SER A 439 -35.60 3.47 11.19
N PRO A 440 -36.95 3.44 11.35
CA PRO A 440 -37.58 3.21 12.65
C PRO A 440 -38.18 1.81 12.83
N ARG A 441 -38.48 1.53 14.11
CA ARG A 441 -39.29 0.47 14.71
C ARG A 441 -40.19 -0.32 13.74
N ASN A 442 -40.00 -1.64 13.74
CA ASN A 442 -41.11 -2.59 13.68
C ASN A 442 -40.78 -3.85 14.48
N SER A 443 -41.72 -4.19 15.36
CA SER A 443 -41.73 -5.30 16.29
C SER A 443 -42.12 -6.60 15.61
N TYR A 444 -41.30 -7.67 15.68
CA TYR A 444 -41.79 -9.05 15.56
C TYR A 444 -40.92 -10.04 16.37
N SER A 445 -41.60 -11.09 16.79
CA SER A 445 -41.41 -11.98 17.93
C SER A 445 -40.23 -12.95 17.88
N MET A 446 -39.77 -13.34 19.07
CA MET A 446 -38.96 -14.53 19.35
C MET A 446 -39.57 -15.79 18.73
N GLN A 447 -38.77 -16.55 17.97
CA GLN A 447 -38.93 -17.99 17.82
C GLN A 447 -37.55 -18.66 17.74
N SER A 448 -37.40 -19.66 18.59
CA SER A 448 -36.24 -20.53 18.79
C SER A 448 -35.96 -21.42 17.57
N ALA A 449 -34.69 -21.51 17.16
CA ALA A 449 -34.20 -22.62 16.34
C ALA A 449 -32.77 -23.02 16.76
N SER A 450 -32.60 -24.33 16.93
CA SER A 450 -31.45 -25.12 17.39
C SER A 450 -30.22 -25.09 16.47
N PRO A 451 -29.03 -25.54 16.94
CA PRO A 451 -27.75 -25.19 16.33
C PRO A 451 -27.42 -26.07 15.13
N VAL A 452 -27.05 -25.45 14.01
CA VAL A 452 -26.36 -26.13 12.91
C VAL A 452 -24.88 -25.80 13.03
N SER A 453 -24.11 -26.84 13.35
CA SER A 453 -22.65 -26.86 13.31
C SER A 453 -22.16 -26.66 11.88
N SER A 454 -21.52 -25.52 11.60
CA SER A 454 -20.66 -25.34 10.43
C SER A 454 -19.26 -24.98 10.91
N ASP A 455 -18.43 -26.02 10.97
CA ASP A 455 -17.02 -25.99 11.29
C ASP A 455 -16.26 -25.31 10.14
N ALA A 456 -16.18 -23.97 10.17
CA ALA A 456 -15.31 -23.20 9.31
C ALA A 456 -14.06 -22.86 10.13
N GLY A 457 -13.04 -23.72 10.03
CA GLY A 457 -11.79 -23.60 10.78
C GLY A 457 -11.07 -22.28 10.50
N ILE A 458 -11.26 -21.31 11.39
CA ILE A 458 -10.40 -20.14 11.54
C ILE A 458 -9.16 -20.62 12.29
N THR A 459 -8.11 -21.01 11.56
CA THR A 459 -6.82 -21.38 12.18
C THR A 459 -6.04 -20.11 12.55
N GLY A 460 -6.44 -19.52 13.66
CA GLY A 460 -5.73 -18.45 14.35
C GLY A 460 -4.48 -18.91 15.09
N HIS A 461 -3.66 -17.98 15.57
CA HIS A 461 -2.60 -18.32 16.52
C HIS A 461 -3.24 -18.87 17.82
N ASP A 462 -2.78 -20.04 18.27
CA ASP A 462 -3.22 -20.60 19.56
C ASP A 462 -2.72 -19.73 20.71
N ILE A 463 -3.63 -18.98 21.33
CA ILE A 463 -3.36 -18.12 22.48
C ILE A 463 -3.84 -18.73 23.80
N SER A 464 -4.21 -20.02 23.83
CA SER A 464 -4.85 -20.66 25.00
C SER A 464 -4.05 -20.49 26.29
N GLN A 465 -2.71 -20.59 26.20
CA GLN A 465 -1.81 -20.39 27.33
C GLN A 465 -1.80 -18.96 27.92
N TYR A 466 -2.22 -17.96 27.14
CA TYR A 466 -2.26 -16.56 27.57
C TYR A 466 -3.63 -16.13 28.08
N ILE A 467 -4.70 -16.91 27.84
CA ILE A 467 -6.07 -16.58 28.28
C ILE A 467 -6.13 -16.21 29.78
N PRO A 468 -5.49 -16.94 30.71
CA PRO A 468 -5.50 -16.56 32.12
C PRO A 468 -4.86 -15.19 32.38
N LYS A 469 -3.75 -14.89 31.69
CA LYS A 469 -3.03 -13.62 31.81
C LYS A 469 -3.84 -12.47 31.22
N VAL A 470 -4.50 -12.69 30.07
CA VAL A 470 -5.39 -11.71 29.44
C VAL A 470 -6.58 -11.39 30.36
N LYS A 471 -7.23 -12.42 30.93
CA LYS A 471 -8.33 -12.26 31.89
C LYS A 471 -7.90 -11.44 33.12
N HIS A 472 -6.71 -11.73 33.66
CA HIS A 472 -6.16 -10.96 34.78
C HIS A 472 -5.85 -9.51 34.39
N ALA A 473 -5.25 -9.29 33.21
CA ALA A 473 -4.87 -7.95 32.76
C ALA A 473 -6.09 -7.03 32.54
N ILE A 474 -7.16 -7.56 31.93
CA ILE A 474 -8.38 -6.80 31.64
C ILE A 474 -9.11 -6.38 32.93
N GLY A 475 -8.94 -7.11 34.03
CA GLY A 475 -9.63 -6.86 35.29
C GLY A 475 -11.13 -7.16 35.16
N PHE A 476 -11.65 -8.07 35.99
CA PHE A 476 -13.06 -8.49 35.94
C PHE A 476 -14.06 -7.45 36.48
N ASN A 477 -13.87 -6.16 36.20
CA ASN A 477 -14.86 -5.10 36.48
C ASN A 477 -15.24 -4.39 35.17
N PHE A 478 -16.20 -4.95 34.45
CA PHE A 478 -16.82 -4.35 33.26
C PHE A 478 -17.85 -3.25 33.61
N GLU A 479 -17.53 -2.33 34.51
CA GLU A 479 -18.35 -1.13 34.72
C GLU A 479 -17.79 0.01 33.85
N GLY A 480 -18.38 0.21 32.66
CA GLY A 480 -18.17 1.41 31.83
C GLY A 480 -17.68 1.20 30.39
N MET A 481 -17.50 -0.04 29.91
CA MET A 481 -17.14 -0.30 28.51
C MET A 481 -18.37 -0.22 27.56
N PRO A 482 -18.25 0.37 26.36
CA PRO A 482 -19.30 0.35 25.35
C PRO A 482 -19.70 -1.08 24.97
N GLN A 483 -21.01 -1.37 24.91
CA GLN A 483 -21.56 -2.73 24.70
C GLN A 483 -21.03 -3.44 23.44
N HIS A 484 -20.64 -2.73 22.38
CA HIS A 484 -20.13 -3.34 21.14
C HIS A 484 -18.73 -3.98 21.28
N LEU A 485 -17.96 -3.67 22.33
CA LEU A 485 -16.65 -4.28 22.60
C LEU A 485 -16.76 -5.53 23.51
N LEU A 486 -17.88 -5.68 24.22
CA LEU A 486 -18.19 -6.82 25.08
C LEU A 486 -18.62 -8.06 24.29
N GLU A 487 -19.10 -7.90 23.06
CA GLU A 487 -19.50 -9.03 22.20
C GLU A 487 -18.30 -9.76 21.59
N CYS A 488 -17.11 -9.16 21.58
CA CYS A 488 -15.88 -9.76 21.03
C CYS A 488 -15.09 -10.63 22.03
N THR A 489 -15.51 -10.70 23.30
CA THR A 489 -14.80 -11.45 24.37
C THR A 489 -15.43 -12.80 24.71
N GLY A 490 -16.51 -13.18 24.00
CA GLY A 490 -17.20 -14.48 24.12
C GLY A 490 -16.53 -15.59 23.35
#